data_AF-A0A5M6INF2-F1
#
_entry.id   AF-A0A5M6INF2-F1
#
_cell.length_a   1.000
_cell.length_b   1.000
_cell.length_c   1.000
_cell.angle_alpha   90.00
_cell.angle_beta   90.00
_cell.angle_gamma   90.00
#
_symmetry.space_group_name_H-M   'P 1'
#
loop_
_entity.id
_entity.type
_entity.pdbx_description
1 polymer ?
#
loop_
_entity_poly.entity_id
_entity_poly.type
_entity_poly.pdbx_seq_one_letter_code
_entity_poly.pdbx_strand_id
1 'polypeptide(L)'
;MTKNRSFSIAFKRQVVQEYLAGENLNRIARRHGIARNLLAIWVDKFAAGAFDDPARELHLLPAYKERIAALERMVGRQALEIEKLRDKLGNTRPAAAVPANLGTISAPWNRTALERRLGQQALEIESLRQALDGSGEARSDAAPMPSACLPVRPLDTTP
;
A
#
# COMPACT_ATOMS: atom_id res chain seq x y z
N MET A 1 45.57 -35.20 -15.46
CA MET A 1 44.24 -35.04 -14.84
C MET A 1 44.14 -33.62 -14.30
N THR A 2 43.24 -32.79 -14.82
CA THR A 2 43.03 -31.42 -14.34
C THR A 2 42.32 -31.46 -12.98
N LYS A 3 42.95 -30.91 -11.94
CA LYS A 3 42.31 -30.76 -10.62
C LYS A 3 41.24 -29.68 -10.71
N ASN A 4 39.98 -30.08 -10.74
CA ASN A 4 38.86 -29.14 -10.67
C ASN A 4 38.80 -28.56 -9.25
N ARG A 5 38.68 -27.23 -9.15
CA ARG A 5 38.55 -26.51 -7.88
C ARG A 5 37.18 -26.83 -7.28
N SER A 6 37.14 -27.34 -6.05
CA SER A 6 35.89 -27.55 -5.31
C SER A 6 35.65 -26.39 -4.35
N PHE A 7 34.39 -26.00 -4.21
CA PHE A 7 33.94 -24.90 -3.35
C PHE A 7 32.85 -25.41 -2.40
N SER A 8 32.94 -25.02 -1.12
CA SER A 8 31.94 -25.37 -0.11
C SER A 8 30.59 -24.70 -0.38
N ILE A 9 29.50 -25.29 0.12
CA ILE A 9 28.14 -24.74 -0.03
C ILE A 9 28.03 -23.39 0.67
N ALA A 10 28.61 -23.26 1.87
CA ALA A 10 28.64 -22.00 2.62
C ALA A 10 29.32 -20.88 1.83
N PHE A 11 30.44 -21.17 1.17
CA PHE A 11 31.14 -20.20 0.33
C PHE A 11 30.31 -19.80 -0.90
N LYS A 12 29.70 -20.77 -1.59
CA LYS A 12 28.81 -20.48 -2.74
C LYS A 12 27.64 -19.58 -2.32
N ARG A 13 27.04 -19.85 -1.15
CA ARG A 13 25.94 -19.05 -0.58
C ARG A 13 26.39 -17.63 -0.26
N GLN A 14 27.54 -17.45 0.40
CA GLN A 14 28.08 -16.12 0.68
C GLN A 14 28.26 -15.30 -0.62
N VAL A 15 28.91 -15.91 -1.60
CA VAL A 15 29.21 -15.28 -2.89
C VAL A 15 27.93 -14.87 -3.64
N VAL A 16 26.87 -15.68 -3.58
CA VAL A 16 25.57 -15.31 -4.17
C VAL A 16 24.85 -14.23 -3.35
N GLN A 17 24.94 -14.25 -2.02
CA GLN A 17 24.36 -13.20 -1.16
C GLN A 17 24.97 -11.83 -1.43
N GLU A 18 26.28 -11.76 -1.67
CA GLU A 18 26.95 -10.52 -2.08
C GLU A 18 26.36 -9.98 -3.40
N TYR A 19 26.09 -10.84 -4.37
CA TYR A 19 25.40 -10.45 -5.61
C TYR A 19 23.98 -9.93 -5.34
N LEU A 20 23.20 -10.63 -4.52
CA LEU A 20 21.84 -10.21 -4.16
C LEU A 20 21.81 -8.90 -3.34
N ALA A 21 22.88 -8.58 -2.63
CA ALA A 21 23.06 -7.29 -1.95
C ALA A 21 23.33 -6.13 -2.94
N GLY A 22 23.34 -6.39 -4.25
CA GLY A 22 23.50 -5.38 -5.30
C GLY A 22 24.92 -5.24 -5.84
N GLU A 23 25.85 -6.11 -5.45
CA GLU A 23 27.21 -6.08 -5.97
C GLU A 23 27.30 -6.64 -7.40
N ASN A 24 28.20 -6.10 -8.23
CA ASN A 24 28.33 -6.53 -9.63
C ASN A 24 29.02 -7.89 -9.75
N LEU A 25 28.44 -8.82 -10.53
CA LEU A 25 29.00 -10.14 -10.85
C LEU A 25 30.48 -10.08 -11.25
N ASN A 26 30.90 -9.09 -12.05
CA ASN A 26 32.28 -8.95 -12.49
C ASN A 26 33.23 -8.59 -11.34
N ARG A 27 32.78 -7.80 -10.36
CA ARG A 27 33.58 -7.42 -9.20
C ARG A 27 33.77 -8.63 -8.27
N ILE A 28 32.69 -9.35 -8.00
CA ILE A 28 32.70 -10.57 -7.18
C ILE A 28 33.59 -11.63 -7.84
N ALA A 29 33.43 -11.87 -9.14
CA ALA A 29 34.24 -12.81 -9.91
C ALA A 29 35.75 -12.56 -9.76
N ARG A 30 36.19 -11.30 -9.87
CA ARG A 30 37.62 -10.94 -9.69
C ARG A 30 38.08 -11.13 -8.25
N ARG A 31 37.30 -10.70 -7.26
CA ARG A 31 37.65 -10.79 -5.83
C ARG A 31 37.85 -12.23 -5.39
N HIS A 32 37.00 -13.14 -5.84
CA HIS A 32 37.04 -14.54 -5.47
C HIS A 32 37.82 -15.43 -6.47
N GLY A 33 38.28 -14.87 -7.58
CA GLY A 33 38.98 -15.62 -8.64
C GLY A 33 38.09 -16.69 -9.29
N ILE A 34 36.81 -16.38 -9.50
CA ILE A 34 35.78 -17.27 -10.01
C ILE A 34 35.32 -16.79 -11.38
N ALA A 35 35.09 -17.71 -12.32
CA ALA A 35 34.53 -17.36 -13.62
C ALA A 35 33.09 -16.82 -13.45
N ARG A 36 32.80 -15.68 -14.10
CA ARG A 36 31.46 -15.06 -14.06
C ARG A 36 30.34 -16.02 -14.46
N ASN A 37 30.58 -16.91 -15.44
CA ASN A 37 29.58 -17.90 -15.86
C ASN A 37 29.26 -18.88 -14.72
N LEU A 38 30.26 -19.29 -13.94
CA LEU A 38 30.05 -20.15 -12.78
C LEU A 38 29.25 -19.44 -11.68
N LEU A 39 29.49 -18.13 -11.51
CA LEU A 39 28.72 -17.29 -10.59
C LEU A 39 27.24 -17.21 -10.98
N ALA A 40 26.93 -17.03 -12.27
CA ALA A 40 25.56 -17.01 -12.77
C ALA A 40 24.84 -18.35 -12.48
N ILE A 41 25.49 -19.48 -12.77
CA ILE A 41 24.96 -20.81 -12.43
C ILE A 41 24.70 -20.96 -10.93
N TRP A 42 25.56 -20.39 -10.08
CA TRP A 42 25.36 -20.42 -8.63
C TRP A 42 24.17 -19.58 -8.20
N VAL A 43 23.93 -18.42 -8.83
CA VAL A 43 22.75 -17.60 -8.56
C VAL A 43 21.47 -18.39 -8.88
N ASP A 44 21.41 -19.03 -10.05
CA ASP A 44 20.25 -19.85 -10.44
C ASP A 44 20.04 -21.02 -9.48
N LYS A 45 21.12 -21.71 -9.10
CA LYS A 45 21.08 -22.81 -8.12
C LYS A 45 20.66 -22.35 -6.73
N PHE A 46 21.10 -21.17 -6.31
CA PHE A 46 20.70 -20.59 -5.04
C PHE A 46 19.21 -20.23 -5.04
N ALA A 47 18.70 -19.64 -6.13
CA ALA A 47 17.28 -19.35 -6.29
C ALA A 47 16.41 -20.62 -6.25
N ALA A 48 16.95 -21.74 -6.72
CA ALA A 48 16.33 -23.06 -6.64
C ALA A 48 16.51 -23.76 -5.27
N GLY A 49 17.09 -23.11 -4.26
CA GLY A 49 17.31 -23.69 -2.92
C GLY A 49 18.44 -24.72 -2.84
N ALA A 50 19.25 -24.91 -3.90
CA ALA A 50 20.27 -25.96 -3.95
C ALA A 50 21.47 -25.74 -3.01
N PHE A 51 21.53 -24.59 -2.32
CA PHE A 51 22.53 -24.29 -1.29
C PHE A 51 21.92 -24.17 0.11
N ASP A 52 20.68 -24.60 0.30
CA ASP A 52 20.11 -24.74 1.61
C ASP A 52 20.78 -25.90 2.36
N ASP A 53 20.97 -25.71 3.66
CA ASP A 53 21.62 -26.70 4.51
C ASP A 53 20.50 -27.47 5.24
N PRO A 54 20.13 -28.66 4.75
CA PRO A 54 19.03 -29.43 5.33
C PRO A 54 19.33 -29.83 6.78
N ALA A 55 20.61 -29.97 7.16
CA ALA A 55 20.97 -30.29 8.54
C ALA A 55 20.63 -29.11 9.47
N ARG A 56 20.96 -27.89 9.06
CA ARG A 56 20.59 -26.67 9.82
C ARG A 56 19.07 -26.53 9.95
N GLU A 57 18.33 -26.79 8.89
CA GLU A 57 16.87 -26.72 8.91
C GLU A 57 16.26 -27.77 9.86
N LEU A 58 16.75 -29.01 9.81
CA LEU A 58 16.33 -30.09 10.72
C LEU A 58 16.58 -29.75 12.19
N HIS A 59 17.67 -29.03 12.51
CA HIS A 59 17.93 -28.59 13.88
C HIS A 59 16.98 -27.49 14.36
N LEU A 60 16.50 -26.62 13.48
CA LEU A 60 15.59 -25.52 13.82
C LEU A 60 14.11 -25.93 13.79
N LEU A 61 13.78 -26.97 13.03
CA LEU A 61 12.42 -27.44 12.82
C LEU A 61 11.65 -27.76 14.12
N PRO A 62 12.24 -28.39 15.17
CA PRO A 62 11.55 -28.63 16.44
C PRO A 62 11.16 -27.34 17.16
N ALA A 63 12.05 -26.35 17.19
CA ALA A 63 11.79 -25.07 17.83
C ALA A 63 10.67 -24.30 17.11
N TYR A 64 10.64 -24.36 15.78
CA TYR A 64 9.54 -23.78 15.00
C TYR A 64 8.21 -24.48 15.28
N LYS A 65 8.19 -25.82 15.33
CA LYS A 65 6.97 -26.59 15.66
C LYS A 65 6.44 -26.24 17.04
N GLU A 66 7.32 -26.11 18.03
CA GLU A 66 6.93 -25.71 19.39
C GLU A 66 6.34 -24.29 19.40
N ARG A 67 7.00 -23.35 18.70
CA ARG A 67 6.51 -21.97 18.58
C ARG A 67 5.14 -21.90 17.90
N ILE A 68 4.95 -22.64 16.81
CA ILE A 68 3.67 -22.73 16.10
C ILE A 68 2.60 -23.26 17.05
N ALA A 69 2.84 -24.39 17.73
CA ALA A 69 1.88 -24.96 18.67
C ALA A 69 1.56 -24.01 19.83
N ALA A 70 2.52 -23.22 20.31
CA ALA A 70 2.28 -22.20 21.32
C ALA A 70 1.36 -21.09 20.80
N LEU A 71 1.60 -20.62 19.57
CA LEU A 71 0.78 -19.61 18.91
C LEU A 71 -0.64 -20.12 18.62
N GLU A 72 -0.79 -21.35 18.12
CA GLU A 72 -2.10 -21.96 17.88
C GLU A 72 -2.94 -22.04 19.16
N ARG A 73 -2.32 -22.39 20.29
CA ARG A 73 -3.00 -22.36 21.60
C ARG A 73 -3.41 -20.95 22.02
N MET A 74 -2.58 -19.95 21.77
CA MET A 74 -2.90 -18.54 22.06
C MET A 74 -4.08 -18.06 21.21
N VAL A 75 -4.05 -18.33 19.91
CA VAL A 75 -5.14 -17.99 18.98
C VAL A 75 -6.44 -18.67 19.42
N GLY A 76 -6.40 -19.95 19.80
CA GLY A 76 -7.56 -20.67 20.33
C GLY A 76 -8.16 -20.01 21.59
N ARG A 77 -7.32 -19.57 22.54
CA ARG A 77 -7.79 -18.84 23.73
C ARG A 77 -8.44 -17.50 23.37
N GLN A 78 -7.81 -16.76 22.46
CA GLN A 78 -8.34 -15.46 22.01
C GLN A 78 -9.68 -15.61 21.29
N ALA A 79 -9.86 -16.66 20.48
CA ALA A 79 -11.13 -16.95 19.81
C ALA A 79 -12.28 -17.16 20.82
N LEU A 80 -12.03 -17.94 21.88
CA LEU A 80 -13.02 -18.16 22.95
C LEU A 80 -13.32 -16.88 23.73
N GLU A 81 -12.31 -16.03 23.96
CA GLU A 81 -12.51 -14.75 24.63
C GLU A 81 -13.35 -13.79 23.78
N ILE A 82 -13.12 -13.76 22.47
CA ILE A 82 -13.93 -12.99 21.52
C ILE A 82 -15.38 -13.45 21.55
N GLU A 83 -15.65 -14.75 21.48
CA GLU A 83 -17.02 -15.28 21.56
C GLU A 83 -17.67 -14.95 22.90
N LYS A 84 -16.95 -15.10 24.03
CA LYS A 84 -17.47 -14.71 25.35
C LYS A 84 -17.80 -13.20 25.43
N LEU A 85 -16.96 -12.35 24.86
CA LEU A 85 -17.20 -10.90 24.83
C LEU A 85 -18.39 -10.56 23.92
N ARG A 86 -18.53 -11.27 22.81
CA ARG A 86 -19.68 -11.15 21.90
C ARG A 86 -20.97 -11.60 22.57
N ASP A 87 -20.96 -12.71 23.29
CA ASP A 87 -22.10 -13.21 24.07
C ASP A 87 -22.49 -12.23 25.17
N LYS A 88 -21.52 -11.67 25.90
CA LYS A 88 -21.78 -10.61 26.87
C LYS A 88 -22.43 -9.40 26.20
N LEU A 89 -21.88 -8.93 25.09
CA LEU A 89 -22.45 -7.79 24.35
C LEU A 89 -23.87 -8.09 23.84
N GLY A 90 -24.10 -9.30 23.32
CA GLY A 90 -25.42 -9.78 22.87
C GLY A 90 -26.42 -9.93 24.02
N ASN A 91 -26.01 -10.45 25.16
CA ASN A 91 -26.84 -10.60 26.37
C ASN A 91 -27.05 -9.29 27.13
N THR A 92 -26.17 -8.29 26.94
CA THR A 92 -26.36 -6.92 27.46
C THR A 92 -27.27 -6.07 26.59
N ARG A 93 -27.86 -6.60 25.52
CA ARG A 93 -28.96 -5.93 24.82
C ARG A 93 -30.27 -6.32 25.51
N PRO A 94 -30.79 -5.53 26.47
CA PRO A 94 -32.14 -5.78 26.96
C PRO A 94 -33.10 -5.67 25.77
N ALA A 95 -33.96 -6.67 25.61
CA ALA A 95 -35.18 -6.55 24.83
C ALA A 95 -36.12 -5.57 25.56
N ALA A 96 -35.76 -4.29 25.60
CA ALA A 96 -36.57 -3.23 26.17
C ALA A 96 -36.34 -1.96 25.35
N ALA A 97 -37.42 -1.53 24.69
CA ALA A 97 -37.69 -0.22 24.10
C ALA A 97 -36.48 0.68 23.84
N VAL A 98 -36.15 0.86 22.56
CA VAL A 98 -35.33 1.97 22.09
C VAL A 98 -36.16 3.26 22.23
N PRO A 99 -35.83 4.22 23.11
CA PRO A 99 -36.41 5.56 23.01
C PRO A 99 -35.88 6.21 21.73
N ALA A 100 -36.80 6.66 20.88
CA ALA A 100 -36.58 7.13 19.52
C ALA A 100 -35.79 8.45 19.37
N ASN A 101 -34.90 8.82 20.31
CA ASN A 101 -34.22 10.13 20.23
C ASN A 101 -32.77 10.18 20.76
N LEU A 102 -32.04 9.06 20.74
CA LEU A 102 -30.59 9.14 20.90
C LEU A 102 -29.91 8.33 19.82
N GLY A 103 -29.31 9.07 18.87
CA GLY A 103 -28.36 8.55 17.89
C GLY A 103 -27.33 7.68 18.61
N THR A 104 -27.50 6.36 18.45
CA THR A 104 -26.66 5.36 19.11
C THR A 104 -25.79 4.75 18.04
N ILE A 105 -24.50 5.09 18.13
CA ILE A 105 -23.38 4.60 17.33
C ILE A 105 -23.09 3.13 17.72
N SER A 106 -24.09 2.26 17.59
CA SER A 106 -23.94 0.83 17.83
C SER A 106 -24.77 0.04 16.83
N ALA A 107 -24.37 0.15 15.58
CA ALA A 107 -24.60 -0.89 14.59
C ALA A 107 -23.26 -1.17 13.91
N PRO A 108 -22.81 -2.43 13.79
CA PRO A 108 -21.73 -2.75 12.87
C PRO A 108 -22.20 -2.30 11.49
N TRP A 109 -21.44 -1.41 10.88
CA TRP A 109 -21.72 -0.71 9.63
C TRP A 109 -22.54 -1.57 8.65
N ASN A 110 -23.86 -1.30 8.58
CA ASN A 110 -24.69 -1.90 7.55
C ASN A 110 -24.18 -1.36 6.21
N ARG A 111 -23.55 -2.22 5.41
CA ARG A 111 -22.95 -1.89 4.12
C ARG A 111 -23.87 -1.06 3.24
N THR A 112 -25.16 -1.40 3.19
CA THR A 112 -26.15 -0.66 2.40
C THR A 112 -26.47 0.74 2.95
N ALA A 113 -26.37 0.93 4.27
CA ALA A 113 -26.57 2.23 4.91
C ALA A 113 -25.32 3.11 4.72
N LEU A 114 -24.13 2.51 4.76
CA LEU A 114 -22.87 3.18 4.45
C LEU A 114 -22.85 3.61 2.98
N GLU A 115 -23.18 2.70 2.05
CA GLU A 115 -23.25 3.00 0.61
C GLU A 115 -24.23 4.13 0.30
N ARG A 116 -25.41 4.12 0.93
CA ARG A 116 -26.39 5.23 0.81
C ARG A 116 -25.86 6.54 1.39
N ARG A 117 -25.22 6.53 2.56
CA ARG A 117 -24.65 7.72 3.20
C ARG A 117 -23.50 8.31 2.40
N LEU A 118 -22.61 7.46 1.89
CA LEU A 118 -21.50 7.86 1.03
C LEU A 118 -22.01 8.41 -0.31
N GLY A 119 -23.03 7.80 -0.90
CA GLY A 119 -23.70 8.31 -2.10
C GLY A 119 -24.33 9.69 -1.86
N GLN A 120 -25.01 9.89 -0.72
CA GLN A 120 -25.57 11.20 -0.34
C GLN A 120 -24.49 12.27 -0.18
N GLN A 121 -23.38 11.95 0.50
CA GLN A 121 -22.27 12.89 0.65
C GLN A 121 -21.61 13.24 -0.68
N ALA A 122 -21.50 12.29 -1.61
CA ALA A 122 -20.96 12.55 -2.95
C ALA A 122 -21.82 13.57 -3.73
N LEU A 123 -23.15 13.43 -3.65
CA LEU A 123 -24.09 14.38 -4.26
C LEU A 123 -24.01 15.77 -3.62
N GLU A 124 -23.86 15.83 -2.30
CA GLU A 124 -23.70 17.09 -1.57
C GLU A 124 -22.40 17.80 -1.97
N ILE A 125 -21.30 17.07 -2.10
CA ILE A 125 -20.03 17.59 -2.60
C ILE A 125 -20.17 18.11 -4.04
N GLU A 126 -20.85 17.37 -4.91
CA GLU A 126 -21.05 17.79 -6.30
C GLU A 126 -21.92 19.05 -6.40
N SER A 127 -22.96 19.14 -5.57
CA SER A 127 -23.79 20.34 -5.46
C SER A 127 -22.97 21.55 -4.99
N LEU A 128 -22.07 21.35 -4.02
CA LEU A 128 -21.18 22.42 -3.53
C LEU A 128 -20.16 22.83 -4.60
N ARG A 129 -19.66 21.89 -5.41
CA ARG A 129 -18.78 22.19 -6.56
C ARG A 129 -19.50 23.04 -7.60
N GLN A 130 -20.71 22.65 -8.01
CA GLN A 130 -21.51 23.43 -8.97
C GLN A 130 -21.84 24.83 -8.46
N ALA A 131 -22.11 24.99 -7.16
CA ALA A 131 -22.33 26.29 -6.55
C ALA A 131 -21.08 27.18 -6.56
N LEU A 132 -19.88 26.59 -6.44
CA LEU A 132 -18.62 27.31 -6.55
C LEU A 132 -18.29 27.70 -8.00
N ASP A 133 -18.52 26.79 -8.96
CA ASP A 133 -18.30 27.04 -10.39
C ASP A 133 -19.26 28.12 -10.95
N GLY A 134 -20.54 28.07 -10.57
CA GLY A 134 -21.53 29.08 -10.97
C GLY A 134 -21.30 30.48 -10.39
N SER A 135 -20.51 30.60 -9.32
CA SER A 135 -20.13 31.89 -8.73
C SER A 135 -18.98 32.57 -9.52
N GLY A 136 -18.25 31.81 -10.35
CA GLY A 136 -17.18 32.31 -11.23
C GLY A 136 -17.69 32.95 -12.51
N GLU A 137 -18.80 32.45 -13.08
CA GLU A 137 -19.35 32.93 -14.36
C GLU A 137 -19.95 34.35 -14.25
N ALA A 138 -20.56 34.69 -13.10
CA ALA A 138 -21.23 35.98 -12.90
C ALA A 138 -20.30 37.21 -12.85
N ARG A 139 -18.97 37.01 -12.85
CA ARG A 139 -17.98 38.11 -12.90
C ARG A 139 -17.41 38.39 -14.29
N SER A 140 -17.66 37.53 -15.30
CA SER A 140 -17.08 37.71 -16.64
C SER A 140 -17.94 38.57 -17.59
N ASP A 141 -19.22 38.81 -17.30
CA ASP A 141 -20.12 39.62 -18.14
C ASP A 141 -20.15 41.11 -17.76
N ALA A 142 -18.98 41.72 -17.52
CA ALA A 142 -18.85 43.17 -17.48
C ALA A 142 -18.59 43.71 -18.89
N ALA A 143 -19.62 44.27 -19.51
CA ALA A 143 -19.64 44.83 -20.87
C ALA A 143 -18.50 45.84 -21.16
N PRO A 144 -18.00 45.93 -22.41
CA PRO A 144 -17.01 46.94 -22.79
C PRO A 144 -17.63 48.35 -22.85
N MET A 145 -16.93 49.31 -22.24
CA MET A 145 -17.28 50.74 -22.22
C MET A 145 -17.28 51.35 -23.65
N PRO A 146 -18.19 52.29 -23.97
CA PRO A 146 -18.21 52.93 -25.28
C PRO A 146 -17.09 53.96 -25.45
N SER A 147 -16.28 53.79 -26.51
CA SER A 147 -15.27 54.75 -26.95
C SER A 147 -15.88 56.11 -27.32
N ALA A 148 -15.44 57.17 -26.64
CA ALA A 148 -15.79 58.55 -26.96
C ALA A 148 -15.12 58.99 -28.27
N CYS A 149 -15.92 59.32 -29.29
CA CYS A 149 -15.47 60.03 -30.48
C CYS A 149 -15.22 61.51 -30.13
N LEU A 150 -13.97 61.98 -30.28
CA LEU A 150 -13.65 63.40 -30.30
C LEU A 150 -13.71 63.92 -31.75
N PRO A 151 -14.36 65.07 -32.03
CA PRO A 151 -14.40 65.64 -33.37
C PRO A 151 -13.10 66.41 -33.70
N VAL A 152 -12.45 66.01 -34.79
CA VAL A 152 -11.32 66.74 -35.41
C VAL A 152 -11.88 67.92 -36.22
N ARG A 153 -11.44 69.14 -35.94
CA ARG A 153 -11.75 70.35 -36.74
C ARG A 153 -10.79 70.44 -37.95
N PRO A 154 -11.26 70.93 -39.11
CA PRO A 154 -10.48 70.93 -40.34
C PRO A 154 -9.40 72.02 -40.36
N LEU A 155 -8.30 71.72 -41.07
CA LEU A 155 -7.20 72.61 -41.39
C LEU A 155 -7.67 73.76 -42.28
N ASP A 156 -7.19 74.97 -42.02
CA ASP A 156 -7.07 76.02 -43.03
C ASP A 156 -5.60 76.16 -43.46
N THR A 157 -5.43 75.96 -44.76
CA THR A 157 -4.25 76.17 -45.62
C THR A 157 -4.05 77.67 -45.88
N THR A 158 -2.85 78.23 -45.72
CA THR A 158 -1.88 78.68 -46.77
C THR A 158 -1.36 80.09 -46.41
N PRO A 159 -0.32 80.61 -47.09
CA PRO A 159 0.90 79.97 -47.58
C PRO A 159 2.14 80.34 -46.73
#